data_AF-A0A318Q7Z9-F1
#
_entry.id   AF-A0A318Q7Z9-F1
#
_cell.length_a   1.000
_cell.length_b   1.000
_cell.length_c   1.000
_cell.angle_alpha   90.00
_cell.angle_beta   90.00
_cell.angle_gamma   90.00
#
_symmetry.space_group_name_H-M   'P 1'
#
loop_
_entity.id
_entity.type
_entity.pdbx_description
1 polymer ?
#
loop_
_entity_poly.entity_id
_entity_poly.type
_entity_poly.pdbx_seq_one_letter_code
_entity_poly.pdbx_strand_id
1 'polypeptide(L)'
;MKKLHTQPGRRPASRRTRPPRIDWTVLDPHVARLRADGLSNRETARRLNLNVKTMESRLRHLRVHRVDDGTALGPDEVRRTCLNCDGVFIADGRFLRLCPTCRAMFG
;
A
#
# COMPACT_ATOMS: atom_id res chain seq x y z
N MET A 1 -8.81 56.28 17.53
CA MET A 1 -9.83 55.20 17.49
C MET A 1 -9.69 54.44 16.18
N LYS A 2 -9.19 53.19 16.20
CA LYS A 2 -8.92 52.39 14.99
C LYS A 2 -9.80 51.14 15.00
N LYS A 3 -10.52 50.91 13.90
CA LYS A 3 -11.67 50.02 13.79
C LYS A 3 -11.20 48.55 13.74
N LEU A 4 -11.74 47.69 14.60
CA LEU A 4 -11.55 46.23 14.55
C LEU A 4 -12.41 45.67 13.41
N HIS A 5 -11.77 45.03 12.43
CA HIS A 5 -12.46 44.20 11.44
C HIS A 5 -12.52 42.76 11.94
N THR A 6 -13.68 42.36 12.44
CA THR A 6 -14.03 40.97 12.77
C THR A 6 -14.24 40.19 11.48
N GLN A 7 -13.41 39.17 11.21
CA GLN A 7 -13.68 38.20 10.14
C GLN A 7 -14.44 36.99 10.71
N PRO A 8 -15.54 36.54 10.07
CA PRO A 8 -16.27 35.36 10.49
C PRO A 8 -15.68 34.07 9.89
N GLY A 9 -15.65 33.02 10.70
CA GLY A 9 -15.91 31.63 10.30
C GLY A 9 -15.00 30.97 9.27
N ARG A 10 -13.98 30.24 9.73
CA ARG A 10 -13.48 29.04 9.02
C ARG A 10 -13.96 27.79 9.74
N ARG A 11 -14.99 27.13 9.20
CA ARG A 11 -15.31 25.74 9.53
C ARG A 11 -14.07 24.89 9.19
N PRO A 12 -13.58 24.01 10.07
CA PRO A 12 -12.49 23.12 9.72
C PRO A 12 -12.97 22.22 8.58
N ALA A 13 -12.27 22.28 7.44
CA ALA A 13 -12.46 21.33 6.36
C ALA A 13 -12.38 19.92 6.94
N SER A 14 -13.33 19.05 6.55
CA SER A 14 -13.26 17.63 6.83
C SER A 14 -11.92 17.13 6.33
N ARG A 15 -10.97 16.93 7.27
CA ARG A 15 -9.70 16.28 6.97
C ARG A 15 -10.09 14.95 6.35
N ARG A 16 -9.81 14.78 5.05
CA ARG A 16 -9.84 13.47 4.40
C ARG A 16 -8.87 12.61 5.21
N THR A 17 -9.39 11.88 6.19
CA THR A 17 -8.59 10.98 7.00
C THR A 17 -8.00 10.00 6.01
N ARG A 18 -6.68 10.10 5.79
CA ARG A 18 -5.96 9.15 4.96
C ARG A 18 -6.37 7.77 5.48
N PRO A 19 -6.91 6.87 4.64
CA PRO A 19 -7.24 5.54 5.11
C PRO A 19 -6.02 4.96 5.80
N PRO A 20 -6.18 4.32 6.98
CA PRO A 20 -5.07 3.80 7.74
C PRO A 20 -4.25 2.90 6.81
N ARG A 21 -2.99 3.28 6.60
CA ARG A 21 -2.08 2.48 5.80
C ARG A 21 -1.83 1.19 6.58
N ILE A 22 -2.14 0.07 5.95
CA ILE A 22 -1.89 -1.24 6.53
C ILE A 22 -0.37 -1.41 6.60
N ASP A 23 0.15 -1.60 7.81
CA ASP A 23 1.58 -1.75 8.06
C ASP A 23 2.01 -3.17 7.70
N TRP A 24 2.26 -3.38 6.41
CA TRP A 24 2.61 -4.69 5.90
C TRP A 24 3.97 -5.17 6.41
N THR A 25 4.87 -4.29 6.78
CA THR A 25 6.17 -4.65 7.40
C THR A 25 5.99 -5.46 8.68
N VAL A 26 5.00 -5.12 9.50
CA VAL A 26 4.66 -5.91 10.69
C VAL A 26 3.85 -7.16 10.32
N LEU A 27 2.94 -7.07 9.35
CA LEU A 27 2.02 -8.17 9.04
C LEU A 27 2.64 -9.28 8.16
N ASP A 28 3.63 -8.99 7.33
CA ASP A 28 4.27 -9.95 6.43
C ASP A 28 4.83 -11.19 7.14
N PRO A 29 5.60 -11.08 8.26
CA PRO A 29 6.06 -12.25 8.98
C PRO A 29 4.91 -13.08 9.57
N HIS A 30 3.82 -12.44 10.00
CA HIS A 30 2.63 -13.17 10.46
C HIS A 30 1.91 -13.87 9.30
N VAL A 31 1.79 -13.22 8.15
CA VAL A 31 1.27 -13.83 6.91
C VAL A 31 2.12 -15.05 6.54
N ALA A 32 3.45 -14.91 6.52
CA ALA A 32 4.37 -16.00 6.21
C ALA A 32 4.20 -17.19 7.17
N ARG A 33 4.10 -16.93 8.48
CA ARG A 33 3.88 -17.97 9.49
C ARG A 33 2.54 -18.69 9.30
N LEU A 34 1.44 -17.95 9.12
CA LEU A 34 0.11 -18.53 8.92
C LEU A 34 0.02 -19.33 7.62
N ARG A 35 0.75 -18.90 6.58
CA ARG A 35 0.84 -19.65 5.32
C ARG A 35 1.68 -20.92 5.44
N ALA A 36 2.75 -20.90 6.23
CA ALA A 36 3.54 -22.09 6.54
C ALA A 36 2.75 -23.13 7.34
N ASP A 37 1.84 -22.67 8.20
CA ASP A 37 0.88 -23.49 8.96
C ASP A 37 -0.26 -24.07 8.08
N GLY A 38 -0.25 -23.79 6.76
CA GLY A 38 -1.21 -24.33 5.80
C GLY A 38 -2.57 -23.63 5.77
N LEU A 39 -2.71 -22.46 6.40
CA LEU A 39 -4.00 -21.77 6.43
C LEU A 39 -4.46 -21.25 5.06
N SER A 40 -5.78 -21.35 4.87
CA SER A 40 -6.46 -20.72 3.74
C SER A 40 -6.35 -19.19 3.80
N ASN A 41 -6.48 -18.53 2.64
CA ASN A 41 -6.42 -17.06 2.55
C ASN A 41 -7.49 -16.40 3.44
N ARG A 42 -8.68 -16.99 3.49
CA ARG A 42 -9.80 -16.50 4.29
C ARG A 42 -9.50 -16.58 5.79
N GLU A 43 -8.92 -17.68 6.25
CA GLU A 43 -8.56 -17.84 7.66
C GLU A 43 -7.39 -16.94 8.06
N THR A 44 -6.42 -16.78 7.16
CA THR A 44 -5.29 -15.86 7.35
C THR A 44 -5.79 -14.43 7.50
N ALA A 45 -6.73 -14.01 6.64
CA ALA A 45 -7.36 -12.68 6.72
C ALA A 45 -8.11 -12.49 8.05
N ARG A 46 -8.90 -13.48 8.49
CA ARG A 46 -9.60 -13.41 9.79
C ARG A 46 -8.64 -13.25 10.95
N ARG A 47 -7.58 -14.06 11.02
CA ARG A 47 -6.58 -14.01 12.10
C ARG A 47 -5.84 -12.68 12.17
N LEU A 48 -5.65 -12.01 11.03
CA LEU A 48 -5.00 -10.70 10.94
C LEU A 48 -5.99 -9.52 11.02
N ASN A 49 -7.28 -9.79 11.23
CA ASN A 49 -8.35 -8.80 11.20
C ASN A 49 -8.38 -7.96 9.89
N LEU A 50 -8.06 -8.60 8.77
CA LEU A 50 -8.02 -8.00 7.45
C LEU A 50 -9.20 -8.46 6.58
N ASN A 51 -9.54 -7.66 5.57
CA ASN A 51 -10.46 -8.10 4.52
C ASN A 51 -9.80 -9.18 3.63
N VAL A 52 -10.58 -10.18 3.23
CA VAL A 52 -10.10 -11.26 2.34
C VAL A 52 -9.52 -10.71 1.04
N LYS A 53 -10.16 -9.71 0.42
CA LYS A 53 -9.64 -9.07 -0.80
C LYS A 53 -8.28 -8.41 -0.58
N THR A 54 -8.09 -7.79 0.58
CA THR A 54 -6.82 -7.17 0.97
C THR A 54 -5.72 -8.23 1.13
N MET A 55 -6.07 -9.37 1.75
CA MET A 55 -5.17 -10.51 1.89
C MET A 55 -4.81 -11.13 0.53
N GLU A 56 -5.79 -11.35 -0.35
CA GLU A 56 -5.55 -11.87 -1.71
C GLU A 56 -4.68 -10.93 -2.53
N SER A 57 -4.93 -9.62 -2.45
CA SER A 57 -4.11 -8.59 -3.07
C SER A 57 -2.66 -8.65 -2.57
N ARG A 58 -2.46 -8.81 -1.24
CA ARG A 58 -1.12 -8.93 -0.65
C ARG A 58 -0.42 -10.21 -1.09
N LEU A 59 -1.10 -11.35 -1.14
CA LEU A 59 -0.50 -12.60 -1.59
C LEU A 59 -0.12 -12.55 -3.07
N ARG A 60 -0.97 -11.94 -3.90
CA ARG A 60 -0.65 -11.66 -5.30
C ARG A 60 0.58 -10.76 -5.39
N HIS A 61 0.64 -9.72 -4.55
CA HIS A 61 1.80 -8.85 -4.46
C HIS A 61 3.07 -9.63 -4.09
N LEU A 62 3.05 -10.45 -3.02
CA LEU A 62 4.22 -11.26 -2.62
C LEU A 62 4.68 -12.24 -3.70
N ARG A 63 3.74 -12.78 -4.49
CA ARG A 63 4.07 -13.67 -5.61
C ARG A 63 4.75 -12.93 -6.76
N VAL A 64 4.25 -11.74 -7.10
CA VAL A 64 4.75 -10.93 -8.24
C VAL A 64 5.99 -10.11 -7.89
N HIS A 65 6.10 -9.66 -6.62
CA HIS A 65 7.17 -8.81 -6.10
C HIS A 65 8.21 -9.58 -5.28
N ARG A 66 8.41 -10.89 -5.55
CA ARG A 66 9.74 -11.48 -5.36
C ARG A 66 10.69 -10.87 -6.40
N VAL A 67 10.90 -9.56 -6.28
CA VAL A 67 11.90 -8.83 -7.06
C VAL A 67 13.21 -9.27 -6.45
N ASP A 68 13.90 -10.14 -7.19
CA ASP A 68 15.28 -10.47 -6.91
C ASP A 68 16.07 -9.17 -6.79
N ASP A 69 16.75 -8.98 -5.65
CA ASP A 69 17.50 -7.76 -5.36
C ASP A 69 18.68 -7.57 -6.32
N GLY A 70 19.03 -8.60 -7.10
CA GLY A 70 20.13 -8.63 -8.06
C GLY A 70 19.74 -8.39 -9.53
N THR A 71 18.47 -8.16 -9.87
CA THR A 71 18.11 -7.88 -11.28
C THR A 71 18.63 -6.51 -11.69
N ALA A 72 19.56 -6.50 -12.65
CA ALA A 72 20.04 -5.27 -13.27
C ALA A 72 18.87 -4.49 -13.89
N LEU A 73 18.75 -3.22 -13.51
CA LEU A 73 17.72 -2.31 -14.03
C LEU A 73 18.12 -1.80 -15.41
N GLY A 74 17.17 -1.76 -16.34
CA GLY A 74 17.30 -1.03 -17.60
C GLY A 74 17.40 0.48 -17.39
N PRO A 75 17.82 1.23 -18.41
CA PRO A 75 18.13 2.67 -18.28
C PRO A 75 16.93 3.57 -17.94
N ASP A 76 15.70 3.15 -18.21
CA ASP A 76 14.46 3.90 -17.86
C ASP A 76 13.73 3.30 -16.64
N GLU A 77 14.24 2.17 -16.12
CA GLU A 77 13.62 1.45 -15.02
C GLU A 77 14.03 2.05 -13.67
N VAL A 78 13.03 2.48 -12.89
CA VAL A 78 13.27 3.10 -11.58
C VAL A 78 12.68 2.23 -10.47
N ARG A 79 13.54 1.83 -9.53
CA ARG A 79 13.10 1.15 -8.29
C ARG A 79 12.37 2.14 -7.38
N ARG A 80 11.14 1.81 -7.00
CA ARG A 80 10.24 2.70 -6.25
C ARG A 80 9.41 1.94 -5.23
N THR A 81 8.89 2.69 -4.26
CA THR A 81 7.92 2.21 -3.29
C THR A 81 6.50 2.56 -3.75
N CYS A 82 5.62 1.56 -3.78
CA CYS A 82 4.22 1.72 -4.15
C CYS A 82 3.48 2.57 -3.11
N LEU A 83 2.77 3.62 -3.54
CA LEU A 83 2.04 4.50 -2.61
C LEU A 83 0.87 3.83 -1.88
N ASN A 84 0.38 2.70 -2.41
CA ASN A 84 -0.74 1.95 -1.86
C ASN A 84 -0.32 0.84 -0.89
N CYS A 85 0.65 0.00 -1.28
CA CYS A 85 1.03 -1.19 -0.49
C CYS A 85 2.42 -1.10 0.15
N ASP A 86 3.13 0.01 -0.05
CA ASP A 86 4.52 0.22 0.38
C ASP A 86 5.53 -0.81 -0.18
N GLY A 87 5.11 -1.62 -1.16
CA GLY A 87 5.97 -2.61 -1.78
C GLY A 87 6.95 -1.99 -2.77
N VAL A 88 8.17 -2.53 -2.81
CA VAL A 88 9.19 -2.16 -3.80
C VAL A 88 8.81 -2.74 -5.17
N PHE A 89 8.86 -1.91 -6.21
CA PHE A 89 8.60 -2.30 -7.58
C PHE A 89 9.47 -1.54 -8.56
N ILE A 90 9.61 -2.10 -9.76
CA ILE A 90 10.29 -1.43 -10.87
C ILE A 90 9.24 -0.72 -11.72
N ALA A 91 9.41 0.59 -11.88
CA ALA A 91 8.56 1.43 -12.69
C ALA A 91 9.22 1.68 -14.06
N ASP A 92 8.48 1.40 -15.13
CA ASP A 92 8.79 1.76 -16.52
C ASP A 92 8.49 3.26 -16.76
N GLY A 93 9.15 4.14 -16.00
CA GLY A 93 8.99 5.59 -16.11
C GLY A 93 8.48 6.33 -14.86
N ARG A 94 8.64 7.65 -14.89
CA ARG A 94 8.59 8.52 -13.68
C ARG A 94 7.20 8.78 -13.11
N PHE A 95 6.14 8.48 -13.83
CA PHE A 95 4.76 8.78 -13.42
C PHE A 95 4.09 7.64 -12.66
N LEU A 96 4.62 6.42 -12.77
CA LEU A 96 4.06 5.27 -12.07
C LEU A 96 4.37 5.36 -10.57
N ARG A 97 3.31 5.47 -9.78
CA ARG A 97 3.32 5.56 -8.31
C ARG A 97 2.71 4.33 -7.63
N LEU A 98 2.04 3.48 -8.41
CA LEU A 98 1.44 2.24 -7.96
C LEU A 98 2.18 1.08 -8.63
N CYS A 99 2.48 0.04 -7.86
CA CYS A 99 3.00 -1.20 -8.44
C CYS A 99 1.97 -1.82 -9.40
N PRO A 100 2.38 -2.66 -10.36
CA PRO A 100 1.48 -3.27 -11.33
C PRO A 100 0.29 -3.98 -10.68
N THR A 101 0.49 -4.60 -9.51
CA THR A 101 -0.60 -5.23 -8.75
C THR A 101 -1.62 -4.23 -8.22
N CYS A 102 -1.17 -3.14 -7.59
CA CYS A 102 -2.08 -2.11 -7.10
C CYS A 102 -2.71 -1.32 -8.24
N ARG A 103 -1.99 -1.06 -9.33
CA ARG A 103 -2.54 -0.40 -10.52
C ARG A 103 -3.69 -1.20 -11.12
N ALA A 104 -3.57 -2.52 -11.24
CA ALA A 104 -4.66 -3.38 -11.73
C ALA A 104 -5.91 -3.40 -10.82
N MET A 105 -5.80 -2.91 -9.57
CA MET A 105 -6.89 -2.88 -8.61
C MET A 105 -7.59 -1.50 -8.52
N PHE A 106 -6.91 -0.43 -8.92
CA PHE A 106 -7.40 0.96 -8.79
C PHE A 106 -7.38 1.76 -10.12
N GLY A 107 -6.89 1.16 -11.20
CA GLY A 107 -6.80 1.74 -12.53
C GLY A 107 -7.89 1.24 -13.46
#